data_AF-A0A392QAC6-F1
#
_entry.id   AF-A0A392QAC6-F1
#
_cell.length_a   1.000
_cell.length_b   1.000
_cell.length_c   1.000
_cell.angle_alpha   90.00
_cell.angle_beta   90.00
_cell.angle_gamma   90.00
#
_symmetry.space_group_name_H-M   'P 1'
#
loop_
_entity.id
_entity.type
_entity.pdbx_description
1 polymer ?
#
loop_
_entity_poly.entity_id
_entity_poly.type
_entity_poly.pdbx_seq_one_letter_code
_entity_poly.pdbx_strand_id
1 'polypeptide(L)'
;MTTIKFRPHSGEAGDIDHLAATFLTAHNIAHGINLRKSPVLQYLYYLAQIGLAMSPLSNNSLFLDYHRNPLPIFFLRGLNVSLSTDDPLQIHLTKEPLVEEYSIAAS
;
A
#
# COMPACT_ATOMS: atom_id res chain seq x y z
N MET A 1 -14.82 -3.12 -26.85
CA MET A 1 -14.54 -1.89 -26.08
C MET A 1 -13.69 -2.24 -24.88
N THR A 2 -12.67 -1.45 -24.58
CA THR A 2 -11.85 -1.59 -23.37
C THR A 2 -12.59 -1.00 -22.17
N THR A 3 -12.48 -1.63 -21.00
CA THR A 3 -13.03 -1.12 -19.74
C THR A 3 -11.90 -0.59 -18.87
N ILE A 4 -12.17 0.49 -18.11
CA ILE A 4 -11.24 1.04 -17.13
C ILE A 4 -11.61 0.54 -15.73
N LYS A 5 -10.59 0.30 -14.89
CA LYS A 5 -10.78 -0.07 -13.49
C LYS A 5 -10.45 1.13 -12.60
N PHE A 6 -11.25 1.34 -11.56
CA PHE A 6 -10.98 2.38 -10.57
C PHE A 6 -9.93 1.90 -9.56
N ARG A 7 -8.76 2.57 -9.53
CA ARG A 7 -7.57 2.20 -8.74
C ARG A 7 -7.00 3.43 -8.01
N PRO A 8 -7.71 4.01 -7.02
CA PRO A 8 -7.32 5.27 -6.41
C PRO A 8 -6.12 5.14 -5.47
N HIS A 9 -5.44 6.25 -5.25
CA HIS A 9 -4.58 6.45 -4.08
C HIS A 9 -5.47 6.63 -2.84
N SER A 10 -5.29 5.83 -1.80
CA SER A 10 -6.14 5.91 -0.60
C SER A 10 -5.45 5.39 0.65
N GLY A 11 -5.68 6.07 1.77
CA GLY A 11 -5.24 5.62 3.09
C GLY A 11 -3.72 5.62 3.29
N GLU A 12 -2.96 6.41 2.52
CA GLU A 12 -1.59 6.75 2.91
C GLU A 12 -1.58 7.64 4.16
N ALA A 13 -2.35 8.73 4.07
CA ALA A 13 -2.63 9.69 5.13
C ALA A 13 -4.14 10.03 5.15
N GLY A 14 -4.53 11.04 5.93
CA GLY A 14 -5.92 11.48 6.04
C GLY A 14 -6.78 10.58 6.93
N ASP A 15 -8.10 10.70 6.77
CA ASP A 15 -9.12 10.04 7.58
C ASP A 15 -9.40 8.59 7.09
N ILE A 16 -9.99 7.77 7.96
CA ILE A 16 -10.25 6.34 7.76
C ILE A 16 -11.40 6.08 6.80
N ASP A 17 -12.28 7.06 6.61
CA ASP A 17 -13.43 7.01 5.69
C ASP A 17 -13.00 6.86 4.23
N HIS A 18 -11.83 7.37 3.84
CA HIS A 18 -11.22 7.12 2.53
C HIS A 18 -11.11 5.60 2.24
N LEU A 19 -10.74 4.81 3.26
CA LEU A 19 -10.62 3.35 3.13
C LEU A 19 -11.99 2.66 3.14
N ALA A 20 -12.96 3.18 3.89
CA ALA A 20 -14.34 2.68 3.83
C ALA A 20 -14.98 2.93 2.45
N ALA A 21 -14.81 4.12 1.89
CA ALA A 21 -15.34 4.49 0.57
C ALA A 21 -14.67 3.68 -0.55
N THR A 22 -13.35 3.52 -0.49
CA THR A 22 -12.62 2.74 -1.51
C THR A 22 -12.85 1.24 -1.39
N PHE A 23 -13.08 0.69 -0.20
CA PHE A 23 -13.54 -0.69 -0.03
C PHE A 23 -14.82 -0.98 -0.84
N LEU A 24 -15.77 -0.04 -0.84
CA LEU A 24 -17.07 -0.22 -1.50
C LEU A 24 -17.02 -0.04 -3.02
N THR A 25 -16.02 0.68 -3.55
CA THR A 25 -16.07 1.22 -4.92
C THR A 25 -14.86 0.90 -5.79
N ALA A 26 -13.69 0.61 -5.20
CA ALA A 26 -12.44 0.45 -5.92
C ALA A 26 -12.12 -1.03 -6.20
N HIS A 27 -11.35 -1.26 -7.27
CA HIS A 27 -10.84 -2.59 -7.58
C HIS A 27 -9.61 -2.95 -6.73
N ASN A 28 -8.77 -1.97 -6.45
CA ASN A 28 -7.57 -2.03 -5.61
C ASN A 28 -7.16 -0.59 -5.27
N ILE A 29 -6.26 -0.42 -4.32
CA ILE A 29 -5.77 0.90 -3.91
C ILE A 29 -4.24 0.95 -3.94
N ALA A 30 -3.70 2.16 -4.09
CA ALA A 30 -2.32 2.44 -3.71
C ALA A 30 -2.27 2.85 -2.23
N HIS A 31 -1.20 2.47 -1.53
CA HIS A 31 -0.91 2.67 -0.11
C HIS A 31 -1.77 1.80 0.83
N GLY A 32 -2.81 2.35 1.46
CA GLY A 32 -3.58 1.64 2.50
C GLY A 32 -2.89 1.52 3.86
N ILE A 33 -1.85 2.32 4.15
CA ILE A 33 -1.14 2.35 5.45
C ILE A 33 -2.10 2.48 6.63
N ASN A 34 -3.10 3.36 6.51
CA ASN A 34 -4.08 3.63 7.55
C ASN A 34 -4.99 2.44 7.89
N LEU A 35 -4.97 1.33 7.12
CA LEU A 35 -5.61 0.07 7.54
C LEU A 35 -5.04 -0.45 8.87
N ARG A 36 -3.83 -0.03 9.27
CA ARG A 36 -3.28 -0.32 10.61
C ARG A 36 -4.10 0.27 11.76
N LYS A 37 -4.93 1.28 11.49
CA LYS A 37 -5.73 2.03 12.47
C LYS A 37 -7.16 1.48 12.62
N SER A 38 -7.60 0.58 11.74
CA SER A 38 -8.94 -0.02 11.77
C SER A 38 -8.85 -1.53 11.58
N PRO A 39 -8.94 -2.32 12.68
CA PRO A 39 -8.97 -3.78 12.60
C PRO A 39 -10.12 -4.30 11.71
N VAL A 40 -11.27 -3.62 11.73
CA VAL A 40 -12.45 -3.99 10.95
C VAL A 40 -12.17 -3.84 9.46
N LEU A 41 -11.73 -2.67 9.00
CA LEU A 41 -11.45 -2.45 7.58
C LEU A 41 -10.32 -3.35 7.11
N GLN A 42 -9.26 -3.52 7.91
CA GLN A 42 -8.17 -4.42 7.55
C GLN A 42 -8.65 -5.86 7.32
N TYR A 43 -9.55 -6.35 8.18
CA TYR A 43 -10.13 -7.68 8.02
C TYR A 43 -11.05 -7.78 6.79
N LEU A 44 -11.83 -6.73 6.49
CA LEU A 44 -12.64 -6.69 5.27
C LEU A 44 -11.78 -6.69 4.00
N TYR A 45 -10.68 -5.93 3.96
CA TYR A 45 -9.73 -5.96 2.84
C TYR A 45 -9.07 -7.32 2.67
N TYR A 46 -8.78 -8.01 3.78
CA TYR A 46 -8.32 -9.40 3.77
C TYR A 46 -9.37 -10.35 3.16
N LEU A 47 -10.61 -10.33 3.66
CA LEU A 47 -11.66 -11.22 3.18
C LEU A 47 -12.01 -10.98 1.70
N ALA A 48 -12.08 -9.72 1.29
CA ALA A 48 -12.39 -9.35 -0.09
C ALA A 48 -11.19 -9.43 -1.04
N GLN A 49 -9.99 -9.67 -0.51
CA GLN A 49 -8.72 -9.68 -1.26
C GLN A 49 -8.51 -8.43 -2.13
N ILE A 50 -8.89 -7.26 -1.62
CA ILE A 50 -8.65 -5.98 -2.30
C ILE A 50 -7.14 -5.70 -2.28
N GLY A 51 -6.57 -5.52 -3.47
CA GLY A 51 -5.13 -5.33 -3.66
C GLY A 51 -4.61 -4.01 -3.07
N LEU A 52 -3.44 -4.06 -2.43
CA LEU A 52 -2.72 -2.92 -1.86
C LEU A 52 -1.36 -2.78 -2.55
N ALA A 53 -1.20 -1.77 -3.40
CA ALA A 53 0.10 -1.40 -3.96
C ALA A 53 0.81 -0.46 -3.01
N MET A 54 1.77 -0.98 -2.25
CA MET A 54 2.45 -0.28 -1.16
C MET A 54 3.87 0.09 -1.55
N SER A 55 4.31 1.29 -1.18
CA SER A 55 5.66 1.81 -1.46
C SER A 55 6.39 2.18 -0.16
N PRO A 56 6.90 1.19 0.63
CA PRO A 56 7.53 1.45 1.93
C PRO A 56 8.62 2.52 1.94
N LEU A 57 9.50 2.58 0.95
CA LEU A 57 10.55 3.61 0.85
C LEU A 57 9.97 5.01 0.62
N SER A 58 8.93 5.12 -0.21
CA SER A 58 8.17 6.38 -0.37
C SER A 58 7.55 6.81 0.97
N ASN A 59 6.86 5.88 1.64
CA ASN A 59 6.16 6.19 2.89
C ASN A 59 7.13 6.64 3.99
N ASN A 60 8.35 6.10 4.00
CA ASN A 60 9.44 6.51 4.90
C ASN A 60 9.91 7.95 4.68
N SER A 61 9.81 8.45 3.46
CA SER A 61 10.30 9.79 3.13
C SER A 61 9.43 10.91 3.73
N LEU A 62 8.16 10.64 4.02
CA LEU A 62 7.19 11.71 4.37
C LEU A 62 6.24 11.39 5.54
N PHE A 63 5.83 10.14 5.73
CA PHE A 63 4.65 9.84 6.56
C PHE A 63 4.90 8.88 7.71
N LEU A 64 5.85 7.95 7.56
CA LEU A 64 6.00 6.85 8.49
C LEU A 64 7.39 6.22 8.40
N ASP A 65 8.13 6.23 9.51
CA ASP A 65 9.39 5.50 9.66
C ASP A 65 9.31 4.08 9.07
N TYR A 66 10.32 3.71 8.28
CA TYR A 66 10.39 2.46 7.53
C TYR A 66 10.08 1.23 8.40
N HIS A 67 10.66 1.14 9.59
CA HIS A 67 10.47 -0.02 10.48
C HIS A 67 9.07 -0.08 11.09
N ARG A 68 8.31 1.02 11.00
CA ARG A 68 6.92 1.10 11.45
C ARG A 68 5.93 0.88 10.32
N ASN A 69 6.38 0.66 9.08
CA ASN A 69 5.52 0.39 7.93
C ASN A 69 4.71 -0.92 8.15
N PRO A 70 3.39 -0.93 7.90
CA PRO A 70 2.58 -2.11 8.17
C PRO A 70 2.69 -3.22 7.11
N LEU A 71 3.41 -3.00 6.00
CA LEU A 71 3.54 -3.98 4.91
C LEU A 71 3.92 -5.39 5.40
N PRO A 72 4.96 -5.61 6.24
CA PRO A 72 5.30 -6.97 6.69
C PRO A 72 4.16 -7.65 7.45
N ILE A 73 3.43 -6.90 8.28
CA ILE A 73 2.30 -7.44 9.03
C ILE A 73 1.10 -7.73 8.11
N PHE A 74 0.85 -6.89 7.11
CA PHE A 74 -0.21 -7.13 6.14
C PHE A 74 0.10 -8.38 5.29
N PHE A 75 1.35 -8.55 4.87
CA PHE A 75 1.81 -9.74 4.18
C PHE A 75 1.65 -11.00 5.03
N LEU A 76 2.11 -10.98 6.28
CA LEU A 76 1.97 -12.12 7.21
C LEU A 76 0.51 -12.49 7.50
N ARG A 77 -0.40 -11.53 7.45
CA ARG A 77 -1.85 -11.74 7.62
C ARG A 77 -2.55 -12.21 6.34
N GLY A 78 -1.84 -12.31 5.22
CA GLY A 78 -2.39 -12.74 3.94
C GLY A 78 -3.26 -11.68 3.26
N LEU A 79 -3.07 -10.40 3.57
CA LEU A 79 -3.64 -9.34 2.74
C LEU A 79 -2.98 -9.38 1.35
N ASN A 80 -3.74 -9.02 0.32
CA ASN A 80 -3.27 -8.97 -1.06
C ASN A 80 -2.38 -7.73 -1.26
N VAL A 81 -1.11 -7.83 -0.86
CA VAL A 81 -0.12 -6.75 -0.94
C VAL A 81 0.82 -6.93 -2.13
N SER A 82 1.27 -5.83 -2.69
CA SER A 82 2.36 -5.78 -3.68
C SER A 82 3.29 -4.60 -3.37
N LEU A 83 4.57 -4.75 -3.66
CA LEU A 83 5.54 -3.64 -3.58
C LEU A 83 5.51 -2.78 -4.85
N SER A 84 5.59 -1.47 -4.68
CA SER A 84 5.68 -0.45 -5.71
C SER A 84 6.72 0.62 -5.35
N THR A 85 7.12 1.44 -6.32
CA THR A 85 8.19 2.44 -6.14
C THR A 85 7.71 3.85 -5.85
N ASP A 86 6.46 4.17 -6.19
CA ASP A 86 5.92 5.54 -6.18
C ASP A 86 6.70 6.49 -7.10
N ASP A 87 7.66 7.25 -6.56
CA ASP A 87 8.48 8.24 -7.25
C ASP A 87 9.96 7.81 -7.34
N PRO A 88 10.31 6.87 -8.24
CA PRO A 88 11.64 6.27 -8.27
C PRO A 88 12.78 7.24 -8.51
N LEU A 89 12.52 8.37 -9.18
CA LEU A 89 13.52 9.42 -9.38
C LEU A 89 13.93 10.12 -8.07
N GLN A 90 13.00 10.23 -7.12
CA GLN A 90 13.22 10.92 -5.86
C GLN A 90 13.75 9.99 -4.76
N ILE A 91 13.33 8.73 -4.78
CA ILE A 91 13.47 7.81 -3.65
C ILE A 91 14.64 6.83 -3.81
N HIS A 92 14.83 6.29 -5.02
CA HIS A 92 15.70 5.14 -5.25
C HIS A 92 17.09 5.57 -5.73
N LEU A 93 18.12 4.82 -5.31
CA LEU A 93 19.52 5.12 -5.63
C LEU A 93 20.09 4.21 -6.72
N THR A 94 19.46 3.07 -6.96
CA THR A 94 19.94 2.08 -7.92
C THR A 94 19.32 2.28 -9.30
N LYS A 95 19.89 1.59 -10.30
CA LYS A 95 19.32 1.56 -11.66
C LYS A 95 18.03 0.72 -11.76
N GLU A 96 17.75 -0.10 -10.75
CA GLU A 96 16.63 -1.04 -10.73
C GLU A 96 15.74 -0.74 -9.50
N PRO A 97 14.95 0.35 -9.53
CA PRO A 97 14.30 0.90 -8.33
C PRO A 97 13.34 -0.08 -7.67
N LEU A 98 12.57 -0.85 -8.46
CA LEU A 98 11.69 -1.86 -7.88
C LEU A 98 12.49 -2.99 -7.22
N VAL A 99 13.62 -3.42 -7.81
CA VAL A 99 14.47 -4.45 -7.21
C VAL A 99 15.07 -3.95 -5.90
N GLU A 100 15.45 -2.68 -5.82
CA GLU A 100 15.88 -2.03 -4.57
C GLU A 100 14.76 -2.03 -3.51
N GLU A 101 13.51 -1.72 -3.89
CA GLU A 101 12.35 -1.81 -2.98
C GLU A 101 12.21 -3.23 -2.39
N TYR A 102 12.25 -4.26 -3.24
CA TYR A 102 12.19 -5.66 -2.80
C TYR A 102 13.40 -6.06 -1.95
N SER A 103 14.60 -5.60 -2.30
CA SER A 103 15.84 -5.96 -1.61
C SER A 103 15.90 -5.38 -0.20
N ILE A 104 15.47 -4.13 -0.02
CA ILE A 104 15.39 -3.49 1.30
C ILE A 104 14.22 -4.06 2.12
N ALA A 105 13.09 -4.38 1.49
CA ALA A 105 11.97 -5.02 2.19
C ALA A 105 12.30 -6.44 2.68
N ALA A 106 13.28 -7.12 2.07
CA ALA A 106 13.72 -8.45 2.43
C ALA A 106 14.83 -8.49 3.51
N SER A 107 15.47 -7.35 3.80
CA SER A 107 16.55 -7.23 4.80
C SER A 107 16.02 -7.03 6.21
#